data_AF-M5JL45-F1
#
_entry.id   AF-M5JL45-F1
#
_cell.length_a   1.000
_cell.length_b   1.000
_cell.length_c   1.000
_cell.angle_alpha   90.00
_cell.angle_beta   90.00
_cell.angle_gamma   90.00
#
_symmetry.space_group_name_H-M   'P 1'
#
loop_
_entity.id
_entity.type
_entity.pdbx_description
1 polymer ?
#
loop_
_entity_poly.entity_id
_entity_poly.type
_entity_poly.pdbx_seq_one_letter_code
_entity_poly.pdbx_strand_id
1 'polypeptide(L)'
;MAIMAASVGVMMAWSSAVADELTCSAPENGEARVSLRLPENARPMTAVELHELYRDKSWKWCDGAAYMQDKERIFKGWAGSGARASWALGHWTVADTGRMCLEADWHAPNGTSSDRTCFEHMIDGQMIYQRKEPTGGWYVFKHSEPQDGDEFAKLVAEDLVSEKLEKLRNQ
;
A
#
# COMPACT_ATOMS: atom_id res chain seq x y z
N MET A 1 -48.80 -17.95 -52.97
CA MET A 1 -48.21 -19.06 -53.74
C MET A 1 -46.76 -18.69 -54.02
N ALA A 2 -45.81 -19.64 -53.83
CA ALA A 2 -44.34 -19.52 -53.79
C ALA A 2 -43.78 -18.87 -52.50
N ILE A 3 -43.29 -19.59 -51.47
CA ILE A 3 -42.20 -20.60 -51.30
C ILE A 3 -40.85 -19.97 -50.92
N MET A 4 -40.49 -20.20 -49.64
CA MET A 4 -39.20 -20.46 -48.99
C MET A 4 -37.87 -19.90 -49.55
N ALA A 5 -37.07 -19.34 -48.63
CA ALA A 5 -35.74 -19.89 -48.31
C ALA A 5 -35.33 -19.50 -46.88
N ALA A 6 -35.07 -20.51 -46.05
CA ALA A 6 -34.50 -20.40 -44.72
C ALA A 6 -32.98 -20.46 -44.80
N SER A 7 -32.29 -19.64 -44.01
CA SER A 7 -30.85 -19.75 -43.77
C SER A 7 -30.63 -19.97 -42.27
N VAL A 8 -30.41 -21.23 -41.92
CA VAL A 8 -29.85 -21.67 -40.63
C VAL A 8 -28.34 -21.44 -40.71
N GLY A 9 -27.75 -20.78 -39.70
CA GLY A 9 -26.33 -20.46 -39.73
C GLY A 9 -25.73 -20.10 -38.37
N VAL A 10 -25.38 -21.17 -37.63
CA VAL A 10 -24.25 -21.29 -36.69
C VAL A 10 -24.28 -20.42 -35.40
N MET A 11 -24.59 -21.10 -34.30
CA MET A 11 -24.22 -20.73 -32.93
C MET A 11 -22.69 -20.69 -32.81
N MET A 12 -22.11 -19.53 -32.51
CA MET A 12 -20.79 -19.46 -31.87
C MET A 12 -21.01 -19.22 -30.38
N ALA A 13 -20.95 -20.31 -29.59
CA ALA A 13 -20.80 -20.22 -28.16
C ALA A 13 -19.38 -19.70 -27.87
N TRP A 14 -19.27 -18.41 -27.53
CA TRP A 14 -18.04 -17.88 -26.96
C TRP A 14 -18.02 -18.31 -25.49
N SER A 15 -17.28 -19.39 -25.20
CA SER A 15 -16.82 -19.66 -23.84
C SER A 15 -15.86 -18.53 -23.46
N SER A 16 -16.37 -17.52 -22.77
CA SER A 16 -15.55 -16.62 -21.99
C SER A 16 -14.99 -17.42 -20.82
N ALA A 17 -13.83 -18.03 -21.01
CA ALA A 17 -12.96 -18.33 -19.88
C ALA A 17 -12.65 -16.97 -19.24
N VAL A 18 -13.34 -16.65 -18.14
CA VAL A 18 -12.87 -15.59 -17.27
C VAL A 18 -11.55 -16.09 -16.73
N ALA A 19 -10.46 -15.48 -17.20
CA ALA A 19 -9.23 -15.53 -16.47
C ALA A 19 -9.56 -14.94 -15.09
N ASP A 20 -9.39 -15.74 -14.04
CA ASP A 20 -9.10 -15.20 -12.72
C ASP A 20 -7.81 -14.39 -12.85
N GLU A 21 -7.94 -13.15 -13.33
CA GLU A 21 -6.98 -12.12 -12.99
C GLU A 21 -6.99 -12.09 -11.47
N LEU A 22 -5.87 -12.43 -10.84
CA LEU A 22 -5.60 -11.99 -9.48
C LEU A 22 -5.64 -10.47 -9.51
N THR A 23 -6.84 -9.90 -9.40
CA THR A 23 -7.02 -8.48 -9.21
C THR A 23 -6.43 -8.21 -7.85
N CYS A 24 -5.21 -7.69 -7.83
CA CYS A 24 -4.69 -7.07 -6.64
C CYS A 24 -5.57 -5.84 -6.43
N SER A 25 -6.62 -6.00 -5.63
CA SER A 25 -7.56 -4.93 -5.33
C SER A 25 -6.77 -3.77 -4.75
N ALA A 26 -6.80 -2.62 -5.45
CA ALA A 26 -6.25 -1.39 -4.93
C ALA A 26 -6.85 -1.12 -3.55
N PRO A 27 -6.10 -0.54 -2.59
CA PRO A 27 -6.70 -0.13 -1.33
C PRO A 27 -7.85 0.83 -1.64
N GLU A 28 -9.07 0.45 -1.22
CA GLU A 28 -10.24 1.31 -1.30
C GLU A 28 -9.92 2.62 -0.59
N ASN A 29 -9.94 3.71 -1.36
CA ASN A 29 -9.89 5.05 -0.81
C ASN A 29 -11.12 5.23 0.11
N GLY A 30 -10.89 5.15 1.42
CA GLY A 30 -11.73 5.82 2.40
C GLY A 30 -13.14 5.29 2.60
N GLU A 31 -13.42 4.00 2.37
CA GLU A 31 -14.64 3.44 2.96
C GLU A 31 -14.47 3.33 4.48
N ALA A 32 -15.44 3.87 5.22
CA ALA A 32 -15.50 3.80 6.67
C ALA A 32 -15.68 2.34 7.10
N ARG A 33 -14.58 1.59 7.14
CA ARG A 33 -14.50 0.34 7.89
C ARG A 33 -14.92 0.67 9.31
N VAL A 34 -15.79 -0.15 9.90
CA VAL A 34 -16.09 -0.08 11.33
C VAL A 34 -14.75 -0.03 12.05
N SER A 35 -14.42 1.14 12.60
CA SER A 35 -13.14 1.33 13.26
C SER A 35 -13.10 0.38 14.43
N LEU A 36 -12.04 -0.42 14.52
CA LEU A 36 -11.77 -1.20 15.71
C LEU A 36 -11.68 -0.24 16.91
N ARG A 37 -12.19 -0.68 18.06
CA ARG A 37 -11.87 -0.05 19.35
C ARG A 37 -10.60 -0.69 19.88
N LEU A 38 -9.62 0.15 20.23
CA LEU A 38 -8.38 -0.34 20.83
C LEU A 38 -8.64 -0.96 22.21
N PRO A 39 -7.87 -2.00 22.59
CA PRO A 39 -7.86 -2.49 23.97
C PRO A 39 -7.43 -1.40 24.96
N GLU A 40 -7.92 -1.49 26.20
CA GLU A 40 -7.59 -0.51 27.26
C GLU A 40 -6.10 -0.47 27.61
N ASN A 41 -5.40 -1.60 27.47
CA ASN A 41 -3.97 -1.71 27.75
C ASN A 41 -3.08 -1.36 26.55
N ALA A 42 -3.67 -1.06 25.39
CA ALA A 42 -2.89 -0.67 24.23
C ALA A 42 -2.16 0.64 24.51
N ARG A 43 -0.86 0.66 24.27
CA ARG A 43 -0.02 1.85 24.41
C ARG A 43 0.52 2.30 23.05
N PRO A 44 0.91 3.57 22.89
CA PRO A 44 1.67 3.98 21.72
C PRO A 44 2.96 3.16 21.57
N MET A 45 3.30 2.82 20.34
CA MET A 45 4.65 2.32 20.05
C MET A 45 5.67 3.46 20.22
N THR A 46 6.83 3.14 20.76
CA THR A 46 7.94 4.09 20.88
C THR A 46 8.57 4.37 19.51
N ALA A 47 9.32 5.47 19.40
CA ALA A 47 10.07 5.79 18.19
C ALA A 47 11.07 4.69 17.83
N VAL A 48 11.67 4.03 18.82
CA VAL A 48 12.60 2.91 18.61
C VAL A 48 11.88 1.68 18.05
N GLU A 49 10.72 1.33 18.62
CA GLU A 49 9.92 0.19 18.13
C GLU A 49 9.45 0.43 16.68
N LEU A 50 9.03 1.65 16.36
CA LEU A 50 8.66 2.02 14.99
C LEU A 50 9.85 2.07 14.04
N HIS A 51 11.00 2.55 14.51
CA HIS A 51 12.22 2.55 13.72
C HIS A 51 12.62 1.13 13.34
N GLU A 52 12.66 0.20 14.30
CA GLU A 52 12.96 -1.22 14.04
C GLU A 52 11.91 -1.91 13.16
N LEU A 53 10.63 -1.52 13.28
CA LEU A 53 9.56 -2.04 12.45
C LEU A 53 9.78 -1.75 10.95
N TYR A 54 10.25 -0.53 10.61
CA TYR A 54 10.27 -0.04 9.24
C TYR A 54 11.67 0.05 8.59
N ARG A 55 12.74 0.22 9.39
CA ARG A 55 14.09 0.47 8.86
C ARG A 55 14.54 -0.60 7.86
N ASP A 56 15.07 -0.13 6.73
CA ASP A 56 15.59 -0.94 5.63
C ASP A 56 14.59 -2.02 5.16
N LYS A 57 13.30 -1.66 5.16
CA LYS A 57 12.22 -2.46 4.57
C LYS A 57 11.47 -1.68 3.52
N SER A 58 10.97 -2.42 2.54
CA SER A 58 9.94 -1.93 1.65
C SER A 58 8.54 -2.26 2.17
N TRP A 59 7.62 -1.30 2.11
CA TRP A 59 6.18 -1.53 2.27
C TRP A 59 5.55 -1.60 0.89
N LYS A 60 5.14 -2.80 0.46
CA LYS A 60 4.60 -3.05 -0.89
C LYS A 60 3.07 -3.00 -0.93
N TRP A 61 2.52 -2.57 -2.04
CA TRP A 61 1.10 -2.74 -2.39
C TRP A 61 0.99 -3.14 -3.87
N CYS A 62 -0.24 -3.20 -4.40
CA CYS A 62 -0.52 -3.78 -5.72
C CYS A 62 0.25 -3.16 -6.87
N ASP A 63 0.40 -1.84 -6.88
CA ASP A 63 1.01 -1.07 -7.95
C ASP A 63 2.04 -0.09 -7.39
N GLY A 64 2.75 -0.46 -6.34
CA GLY A 64 3.78 0.41 -5.77
C GLY A 64 4.50 -0.17 -4.57
N ALA A 65 5.53 0.54 -4.17
CA ALA A 65 6.24 0.27 -2.93
C ALA A 65 6.87 1.56 -2.40
N ALA A 66 6.99 1.61 -1.08
CA ALA A 66 7.80 2.57 -0.35
C ALA A 66 9.02 1.86 0.23
N TYR A 67 10.16 2.54 0.38
CA TYR A 67 11.35 2.04 1.06
C TYR A 67 11.79 3.03 2.13
N MET A 68 11.90 2.54 3.36
CA MET A 68 12.25 3.32 4.55
C MET A 68 13.71 3.09 4.88
N GLN A 69 14.60 3.75 4.14
CA GLN A 69 16.05 3.62 4.31
C GLN A 69 16.47 4.12 5.70
N ASP A 70 17.26 3.33 6.43
CA ASP A 70 17.72 3.69 7.76
C ASP A 70 18.68 4.89 7.71
N LYS A 71 19.68 4.79 6.83
CA LYS A 71 20.68 5.83 6.62
C LYS A 71 19.99 7.13 6.21
N GLU A 72 20.18 8.16 7.03
CA GLU A 72 19.63 9.51 6.84
C GLU A 72 18.09 9.58 6.82
N ARG A 73 17.41 8.51 7.27
CA ARG A 73 15.95 8.41 7.30
C ARG A 73 15.30 8.77 5.95
N ILE A 74 15.89 8.30 4.86
CA ILE A 74 15.42 8.61 3.50
C ILE A 74 14.19 7.75 3.19
N PHE A 75 13.14 8.41 2.74
CA PHE A 75 11.98 7.76 2.12
C PHE A 75 12.17 7.75 0.60
N LYS A 76 11.91 6.59 -0.01
CA LYS A 76 11.78 6.44 -1.46
C LYS A 76 10.43 5.81 -1.77
N GLY A 77 9.80 6.20 -2.86
CA GLY A 77 8.54 5.58 -3.29
C GLY A 77 8.41 5.48 -4.79
N TRP A 78 7.61 4.53 -5.25
CA TRP A 78 7.01 4.56 -6.58
C TRP A 78 5.56 4.07 -6.51
N ALA A 79 4.74 4.57 -7.42
CA ALA A 79 3.34 4.17 -7.54
C ALA A 79 2.91 4.17 -9.01
N GLY A 80 1.90 3.35 -9.32
CA GLY A 80 1.33 3.23 -10.65
C GLY A 80 2.24 2.53 -11.67
N SER A 81 1.83 2.61 -12.93
CA SER A 81 2.51 1.94 -14.04
C SER A 81 2.38 2.75 -15.34
N GLY A 82 3.25 2.44 -16.31
CA GLY A 82 3.26 3.07 -17.63
C GLY A 82 3.36 4.61 -17.55
N ALA A 83 2.58 5.30 -18.40
CA ALA A 83 2.56 6.75 -18.50
C ALA A 83 1.89 7.47 -17.31
N ARG A 84 1.47 6.74 -16.26
CA ARG A 84 0.93 7.31 -15.01
C ARG A 84 1.82 6.98 -13.81
N ALA A 85 2.95 6.32 -14.02
CA ALA A 85 3.85 5.99 -12.94
C ALA A 85 4.46 7.26 -12.35
N SER A 86 4.58 7.28 -11.03
CA SER A 86 5.23 8.34 -10.27
C SER A 86 6.30 7.76 -9.37
N TRP A 87 7.26 8.59 -9.01
CA TRP A 87 8.30 8.27 -8.05
C TRP A 87 8.42 9.37 -7.01
N ALA A 88 8.99 9.05 -5.85
CA ALA A 88 9.09 9.99 -4.75
C ALA A 88 10.41 9.84 -3.99
N LEU A 89 10.91 10.98 -3.51
CA LEU A 89 12.03 11.08 -2.58
C LEU A 89 11.66 12.01 -1.44
N GLY A 90 12.13 11.69 -0.24
CA GLY A 90 11.94 12.53 0.93
C GLY A 90 12.48 11.86 2.19
N HIS A 91 11.78 12.03 3.30
CA HIS A 91 12.17 11.49 4.60
C HIS A 91 11.02 10.79 5.30
N TRP A 92 11.38 9.91 6.22
CA TRP A 92 10.43 9.31 7.15
C TRP A 92 10.83 9.61 8.59
N THR A 93 9.84 9.85 9.43
CA THR A 93 10.04 10.20 10.85
C THR A 93 9.20 9.30 11.74
N VAL A 94 9.67 9.11 12.98
CA VAL A 94 8.99 8.33 14.02
C VAL A 94 9.04 9.08 15.34
N ALA A 95 8.02 8.94 16.17
CA ALA A 95 7.91 9.60 17.47
C ALA A 95 7.33 8.65 18.53
N ASP A 96 7.65 8.92 19.81
CA ASP A 96 7.16 8.13 20.96
C ASP A 96 5.64 8.20 21.18
N THR A 97 4.94 9.03 20.41
CA THR A 97 3.48 9.07 20.34
C THR A 97 2.88 7.95 19.48
N GLY A 98 3.67 6.97 19.03
CA GLY A 98 3.21 5.94 18.08
C GLY A 98 3.14 6.43 16.64
N ARG A 99 3.62 7.64 16.35
CA ARG A 99 3.41 8.28 15.04
C ARG A 99 4.58 8.02 14.10
N MET A 100 4.29 7.60 12.88
CA MET A 100 5.21 7.54 11.76
C MET A 100 4.70 8.46 10.64
N CYS A 101 5.55 9.30 10.07
CA CYS A 101 5.19 10.13 8.92
C CYS A 101 6.14 9.89 7.75
N LEU A 102 5.56 9.82 6.56
CA LEU A 102 6.23 9.79 5.27
C LEU A 102 6.02 11.15 4.63
N GLU A 103 7.10 11.87 4.34
CA GLU A 103 7.06 13.20 3.73
C GLU A 103 7.95 13.18 2.49
N ALA A 104 7.37 13.46 1.33
CA ALA A 104 8.08 13.29 0.06
C ALA A 104 7.53 14.17 -1.05
N ASP A 105 8.40 14.50 -2.00
CA ASP A 105 8.01 15.07 -3.28
C ASP A 105 7.72 13.95 -4.27
N TRP A 106 6.47 13.86 -4.71
CA TRP A 106 6.02 12.93 -5.74
C TRP A 106 6.16 13.57 -7.11
N HIS A 107 6.97 12.95 -7.96
CA HIS A 107 7.17 13.33 -9.35
C HIS A 107 6.32 12.45 -10.25
N ALA A 108 5.30 13.05 -10.85
CA ALA A 108 4.43 12.44 -11.85
C ALA A 108 4.63 13.14 -13.21
N PRO A 109 4.16 12.54 -14.32
CA PRO A 109 4.33 13.14 -15.65
C PRO A 109 3.69 14.52 -15.83
N ASN A 110 2.68 14.85 -15.01
CA ASN A 110 1.98 16.13 -15.04
C ASN A 110 2.52 17.16 -14.02
N GLY A 111 3.55 16.81 -13.24
CA GLY A 111 4.19 17.72 -12.29
C GLY A 111 4.65 17.05 -11.00
N THR A 112 5.20 17.88 -10.12
CA THR A 112 5.66 17.48 -8.78
C THR A 112 4.68 17.99 -7.73
N SER A 113 4.37 17.15 -6.74
CA SER A 113 3.57 17.52 -5.57
C SER A 113 4.19 16.98 -4.29
N SER A 114 4.38 17.85 -3.30
CA SER A 114 4.75 17.43 -1.95
C SER A 114 3.54 16.82 -1.25
N ASP A 115 3.73 15.65 -0.63
CA ASP A 115 2.71 15.00 0.18
C ASP A 115 3.29 14.53 1.52
N ARG A 116 2.42 14.50 2.53
CA ARG A 116 2.75 13.98 3.86
C ARG A 116 1.64 13.06 4.33
N THR A 117 1.97 11.78 4.44
CA THR A 117 1.08 10.77 5.01
C THR A 117 1.61 10.33 6.39
N CYS A 118 0.76 10.40 7.41
CA CYS A 118 1.10 9.94 8.75
C CYS A 118 0.22 8.77 9.19
N PHE A 119 0.80 7.90 10.01
CA PHE A 119 0.17 6.75 10.61
C PHE A 119 0.42 6.75 12.11
N GLU A 120 -0.59 6.39 12.89
CA GLU A 120 -0.41 6.11 14.31
C GLU A 120 -0.42 4.61 14.56
N HIS A 121 0.37 4.17 15.53
CA HIS A 121 0.55 2.78 15.90
C HIS A 121 0.41 2.60 17.40
N MET A 122 -0.39 1.60 17.78
CA MET A 122 -0.59 1.18 19.16
C MET A 122 -0.20 -0.29 19.27
N ILE A 123 0.31 -0.70 20.42
CA ILE A 123 0.71 -2.08 20.68
C ILE A 123 0.07 -2.59 21.96
N ASP A 124 -0.43 -3.82 21.92
CA ASP A 124 -0.92 -4.58 23.06
C ASP A 124 -0.30 -5.99 23.00
N GLY A 125 0.67 -6.24 23.89
CA GLY A 125 1.52 -7.43 23.80
C GLY A 125 2.29 -7.48 22.47
N GLN A 126 1.95 -8.44 21.60
CA GLN A 126 2.56 -8.62 20.27
C GLN A 126 1.66 -8.16 19.12
N MET A 127 0.43 -7.74 19.42
CA MET A 127 -0.52 -7.24 18.44
C MET A 127 -0.27 -5.75 18.22
N ILE A 128 -0.13 -5.36 16.95
CA ILE A 128 0.07 -3.96 16.55
C ILE A 128 -1.19 -3.50 15.82
N TYR A 129 -1.68 -2.35 16.21
CA TYR A 129 -2.77 -1.64 15.55
C TYR A 129 -2.19 -0.45 14.80
N GLN A 130 -2.75 -0.14 13.64
CA GLN A 130 -2.40 1.07 12.90
C GLN A 130 -3.69 1.83 12.54
N ARG A 131 -3.58 3.14 12.41
CA ARG A 131 -4.53 3.94 11.64
C ARG A 131 -3.79 4.95 10.78
N LYS A 132 -4.39 5.32 9.64
CA LYS A 132 -3.93 6.43 8.81
C LYS A 132 -4.53 7.75 9.33
N GLU A 133 -3.73 8.80 9.43
CA GLU A 133 -4.23 10.14 9.76
C GLU A 133 -4.83 10.87 8.54
N PRO A 134 -5.74 11.84 8.74
CA PRO A 134 -6.37 12.23 10.02
C PRO A 134 -7.64 11.43 10.36
N THR A 135 -8.20 10.69 9.40
CA THR A 135 -9.56 10.13 9.49
C THR A 135 -9.64 8.60 9.44
N GLY A 136 -8.52 7.91 9.30
CA GLY A 136 -8.51 6.45 9.23
C GLY A 136 -8.97 5.80 10.53
N GLY A 137 -9.77 4.74 10.40
CA GLY A 137 -10.11 3.87 11.52
C GLY A 137 -8.94 3.00 11.96
N TRP A 138 -8.94 2.59 13.22
CA TRP A 138 -8.00 1.60 13.72
C TRP A 138 -8.27 0.23 13.10
N TYR A 139 -7.20 -0.47 12.74
CA TYR A 139 -7.23 -1.85 12.30
C TYR A 139 -6.02 -2.61 12.86
N VAL A 140 -6.09 -3.95 12.84
CA VAL A 140 -4.95 -4.78 13.23
C VAL A 140 -3.93 -4.77 12.10
N PHE A 141 -2.78 -4.15 12.35
CA PHE A 141 -1.65 -4.10 11.43
C PHE A 141 -0.84 -5.40 11.47
N LYS A 142 -0.72 -5.97 12.67
CA LYS A 142 -0.02 -7.23 12.92
C LYS A 142 -0.74 -7.98 14.04
N HIS A 143 -1.18 -9.21 13.78
CA HIS A 143 -1.67 -10.07 14.86
C HIS A 143 -0.53 -10.64 15.71
N SER A 144 -0.84 -11.11 16.92
CA SER A 144 0.13 -11.81 17.77
C SER A 144 0.62 -13.10 17.10
N GLU A 145 -0.32 -13.90 16.61
CA GLU A 145 -0.07 -14.99 15.66
C GLU A 145 -0.20 -14.42 14.24
N PRO A 146 0.86 -14.40 13.42
CA PRO A 146 0.81 -13.81 12.09
C PRO A 146 -0.30 -14.39 11.22
N GLN A 147 -1.01 -13.52 10.51
CA GLN A 147 -2.05 -13.91 9.56
C GLN A 147 -1.70 -13.41 8.15
N ASP A 148 -2.12 -14.15 7.12
CA ASP A 148 -1.86 -13.80 5.71
C ASP A 148 -2.41 -12.41 5.32
N GLY A 149 -3.45 -11.96 6.01
CA GLY A 149 -4.08 -10.65 5.80
C GLY A 149 -3.43 -9.49 6.55
N ASP A 150 -2.39 -9.74 7.35
CA ASP A 150 -1.71 -8.67 8.09
C ASP A 150 -1.04 -7.69 7.12
N GLU A 151 -1.32 -6.39 7.32
CA GLU A 151 -0.60 -5.35 6.59
C GLU A 151 0.91 -5.42 6.85
N PHE A 152 1.30 -5.88 8.05
CA PHE A 152 2.68 -6.18 8.41
C PHE A 152 3.36 -7.17 7.44
N ALA A 153 2.64 -8.13 6.86
CA ALA A 153 3.21 -9.08 5.88
C ALA A 153 3.64 -8.40 4.57
N LYS A 154 3.23 -7.15 4.33
CA LYS A 154 3.69 -6.33 3.20
C LYS A 154 5.00 -5.59 3.49
N LEU A 155 5.52 -5.66 4.71
CA LEU A 155 6.87 -5.19 5.02
C LEU A 155 7.89 -6.28 4.63
N VAL A 156 8.68 -5.99 3.61
CA VAL A 156 9.70 -6.90 3.06
C VAL A 156 11.08 -6.33 3.37
N ALA A 157 11.98 -7.13 3.90
CA ALA A 157 13.37 -6.74 4.18
C ALA A 157 14.24 -6.74 2.91
N GLU A 158 13.82 -5.96 1.91
CA GLU A 158 14.47 -5.77 0.62
C GLU A 158 14.13 -4.36 0.10
N ASP A 159 15.04 -3.78 -0.69
CA ASP A 159 14.77 -2.53 -1.42
C ASP A 159 14.06 -2.83 -2.74
N LEU A 160 12.73 -2.73 -2.73
CA LEU A 160 11.87 -2.92 -3.90
C LEU A 160 11.66 -1.64 -4.72
N VAL A 161 12.38 -0.56 -4.39
CA VAL A 161 12.07 0.80 -4.86
C VAL A 161 13.20 1.41 -5.67
N SER A 162 14.44 1.34 -5.20
CA SER A 162 15.54 2.14 -5.77
C SER A 162 15.73 1.90 -7.27
N GLU A 163 15.76 0.65 -7.74
CA GLU A 163 15.93 0.36 -9.17
C GLU A 163 14.76 0.91 -10.01
N LYS A 164 13.53 0.78 -9.51
CA LYS A 164 12.32 1.26 -10.20
C LYS A 164 12.28 2.77 -10.25
N LEU A 165 12.62 3.44 -9.15
CA LEU A 165 12.72 4.89 -9.05
C LEU A 165 13.72 5.45 -10.06
N GLU A 166 14.91 4.86 -10.15
CA GLU A 166 15.94 5.27 -11.10
C GLU A 166 15.47 5.15 -12.55
N LYS A 167 14.73 4.08 -12.88
CA LYS A 167 14.12 3.94 -14.21
C LYS A 167 13.08 5.04 -14.48
N LEU A 168 12.22 5.36 -13.51
CA LEU A 168 11.18 6.37 -13.66
C LEU A 168 11.75 7.80 -13.73
N ARG A 169 12.84 8.09 -13.03
CA ARG A 169 13.49 9.40 -13.04
C ARG A 169 14.18 9.73 -14.37
N ASN A 170 14.61 8.70 -15.10
CA ASN A 170 15.33 8.85 -16.36
C ASN A 170 14.43 8.72 -17.60
N GLN A 171 13.10 8.72 -17.42
CA GLN A 171 12.09 8.75 -18.49
C GLN A 171 11.67 10.19 -18.80
#